data_AF-A0A8X6V3U9-F1
#
_entry.id   AF-A0A8X6V3U9-F1
#
_cell.length_a   1.000
_cell.length_b   1.000
_cell.length_c   1.000
_cell.angle_alpha   90.00
_cell.angle_beta   90.00
_cell.angle_gamma   90.00
#
_symmetry.space_group_name_H-M   'P 1'
#
loop_
_entity.id
_entity.type
_entity.pdbx_description
1 polymer ?
#
loop_
_entity_poly.entity_id
_entity_poly.type
_entity_poly.pdbx_seq_one_letter_code
_entity_poly.pdbx_strand_id
1 'polypeptide(L)' 'MSIVHSDGLGEFQMNFATPHTSSIVTELLQEHSFELRHFRWLPKSPDINIIEFIWDALQRAVQKRSPPSLTPTDL' A
#
# COMPACT_ATOMS: atom_id res chain seq x y z
N MET A 1 4.54 -19.44 19.92
CA MET A 1 4.33 -18.38 18.93
C MET A 1 2.97 -18.61 18.31
N SER A 2 1.98 -17.75 18.56
CA SER A 2 0.63 -17.89 17.96
C SER A 2 0.60 -17.02 16.71
N ILE A 3 0.54 -17.64 15.54
CA ILE A 3 0.22 -16.92 14.31
C ILE A 3 -1.29 -16.67 14.37
N VAL A 4 -1.70 -15.42 14.50
CA VAL A 4 -3.11 -15.04 14.38
C VAL A 4 -3.45 -15.15 12.90
N HIS A 5 -4.14 -16.21 12.52
CA HIS A 5 -4.70 -16.33 11.18
C HIS A 5 -5.88 -15.34 11.10
N SER A 6 -5.87 -14.46 10.09
CA SER A 6 -7.09 -13.74 9.73
C SER A 6 -8.13 -14.77 9.27
N ASP A 7 -9.41 -14.42 9.32
CA ASP A 7 -10.54 -15.25 8.92
C ASP A 7 -10.59 -15.58 7.42
N GLY A 8 -9.50 -15.35 6.68
CA GLY A 8 -9.41 -15.54 5.23
C GLY A 8 -10.26 -14.54 4.45
N LEU A 9 -10.78 -13.49 5.09
CA LEU A 9 -11.65 -12.50 4.45
C LEU A 9 -10.91 -11.24 3.97
N GLY A 10 -9.61 -11.13 4.25
CA GLY A 10 -8.79 -10.01 3.83
C GLY A 10 -8.62 -9.96 2.31
N GLU A 11 -8.91 -8.80 1.72
CA GLU A 11 -8.58 -8.52 0.33
C GLU A 11 -7.17 -7.95 0.24
N PHE A 12 -6.32 -8.59 -0.55
CA PHE A 12 -4.97 -8.09 -0.83
C PHE A 12 -4.97 -7.34 -2.16
N GLN A 13 -4.51 -6.09 -2.12
CA GLN A 13 -4.40 -5.21 -3.26
C GLN A 13 -2.93 -4.82 -3.48
N MET A 14 -2.44 -5.02 -4.69
CA MET A 14 -1.11 -4.60 -5.12
C MET A 14 -1.16 -3.96 -6.51
N ASN A 15 -0.20 -3.09 -6.81
CA ASN A 15 -0.08 -2.49 -8.14
C ASN A 15 0.67 -3.44 -9.12
N PHE A 16 0.70 -3.08 -10.40
CA PHE A 16 1.34 -3.86 -11.47
C PHE A 16 2.83 -3.55 -11.67
N ALA A 17 3.55 -3.01 -10.68
CA ALA A 17 4.97 -2.76 -10.84
C ALA A 17 5.74 -4.08 -11.08
N THR A 18 6.85 -4.00 -11.83
CA THR A 18 7.65 -5.17 -12.22
C THR A 18 8.03 -6.10 -11.06
N PRO A 19 8.41 -5.61 -9.86
CA PRO A 19 8.69 -6.50 -8.73
C PRO A 19 7.49 -7.35 -8.30
N HIS A 20 6.27 -6.79 -8.40
CA HIS A 20 5.02 -7.43 -7.99
C HIS A 20 4.48 -8.44 -9.00
N THR A 21 5.00 -8.43 -10.22
CA THR A 21 4.64 -9.38 -11.30
C THR A 21 5.72 -10.44 -11.53
N SER A 22 6.77 -10.46 -10.71
CA SER A 22 7.80 -11.49 -10.73
C SER A 22 7.23 -12.87 -10.40
N SER A 23 7.78 -13.93 -11.02
CA SER A 23 7.36 -15.31 -10.81
C SER A 23 7.38 -15.71 -9.33
N ILE A 24 8.42 -15.30 -8.61
CA ILE A 24 8.59 -15.58 -7.17
C ILE A 24 7.43 -14.99 -6.35
N VAL A 25 7.03 -13.76 -6.68
CA VAL A 25 5.93 -13.09 -5.97
C VAL A 25 4.60 -13.72 -6.34
N THR A 26 4.40 -14.08 -7.61
CA THR A 26 3.17 -14.76 -8.03
C THR A 26 3.04 -16.17 -7.45
N GLU A 27 4.13 -16.91 -7.30
CA GLU A 27 4.15 -18.24 -6.68
C GLU A 27 3.80 -18.17 -5.19
N LEU A 28 4.42 -17.24 -4.45
CA LEU A 28 4.09 -16.99 -3.03
C LEU A 28 2.60 -16.64 -2.86
N LEU A 29 2.08 -15.77 -3.72
CA LEU A 29 0.68 -15.35 -3.67
C LEU A 29 -0.29 -16.50 -3.98
N GLN A 30 0.10 -17.44 -4.85
CA GLN A 30 -0.68 -18.65 -5.13
C GLN A 30 -0.69 -19.61 -3.94
N GLU A 31 0.44 -19.80 -3.27
CA GLU A 31 0.55 -20.63 -2.05
C GLU A 31 -0.39 -20.11 -0.94
N HIS A 32 -0.49 -18.79 -0.79
CA HIS A 32 -1.33 -18.14 0.22
C HIS A 32 -2.75 -17.76 -0.29
N SER A 33 -3.16 -18.25 -1.45
CA SER A 33 -4.44 -17.88 -2.07
C SER A 33 -5.69 -18.33 -1.29
N PHE A 34 -5.55 -19.29 -0.36
CA PHE A 34 -6.62 -19.68 0.56
C PHE A 34 -6.86 -18.66 1.69
N GLU A 35 -5.83 -17.91 2.07
CA GLU A 35 -5.88 -16.93 3.16
C GLU A 35 -6.17 -15.51 2.64
N LEU A 36 -5.97 -15.25 1.35
CA LEU A 36 -6.07 -13.93 0.74
C LEU A 36 -6.89 -13.97 -0.56
N ARG A 37 -8.03 -13.27 -0.55
CA ARG A 37 -8.76 -13.00 -1.79
C ARG A 37 -8.03 -11.91 -2.56
N HIS A 38 -7.66 -12.22 -3.80
CA HIS A 38 -6.95 -11.29 -4.66
C HIS A 38 -7.94 -10.32 -5.29
N PHE A 39 -7.79 -9.03 -5.02
CA PHE A 39 -8.53 -8.01 -5.75
C PHE A 39 -7.82 -7.74 -7.09
N ARG A 40 -8.52 -7.99 -8.20
CA ARG A 40 -7.96 -7.72 -9.54
C ARG A 40 -7.95 -6.22 -9.79
N TRP A 41 -6.78 -5.59 -9.61
CA TRP A 41 -6.56 -4.19 -9.92
C TRP A 41 -6.75 -3.91 -11.42
N LEU A 42 -7.32 -2.76 -11.78
CA LEU A 42 -7.33 -2.29 -13.17
C LEU A 42 -6.04 -1.48 -13.43
N PRO A 43 -5.29 -1.77 -14.51
CA PRO A 43 -4.13 -0.97 -14.86
C PRO A 43 -4.53 0.51 -15.03
N LYS A 44 -3.67 1.43 -14.55
CA LYS A 44 -3.82 2.90 -14.66
C LYS A 44 -4.95 3.55 -13.84
N SER A 45 -5.32 2.96 -12.70
CA SER A 45 -6.29 3.57 -11.76
C SER A 45 -5.63 3.99 -10.43
N PRO A 46 -4.69 4.96 -10.42
CA PRO A 46 -4.07 5.42 -9.16
C PRO A 46 -5.11 6.00 -8.19
N ASP A 47 -6.22 6.52 -8.72
CA ASP A 47 -7.33 7.13 -7.98
C ASP A 47 -8.04 6.15 -7.03
N ILE A 48 -7.91 4.84 -7.26
CA ILE A 48 -8.51 3.79 -6.44
C ILE A 48 -7.54 3.41 -5.30
N ASN A 49 -6.27 3.85 -5.33
CA ASN A 49 -5.25 3.37 -4.41
C ASN A 49 -5.38 4.08 -3.05
N ILE A 50 -6.07 3.44 -2.10
CA ILE A 50 -6.23 3.93 -0.71
C ILE A 50 -4.89 4.30 -0.05
N ILE A 51 -3.77 3.72 -0.50
CA ILE A 51 -2.42 4.05 -0.02
C ILE A 51 -2.07 5.53 -0.31
N GLU A 52 -2.50 6.10 -1.44
CA GLU A 52 -2.24 7.52 -1.76
C GLU A 52 -2.92 8.44 -0.74
N PHE A 53 -4.16 8.12 -0.34
CA PHE A 53 -4.87 8.87 0.70
C PHE A 53 -4.18 8.76 2.06
N ILE A 54 -3.72 7.55 2.43
CA ILE A 54 -2.96 7.33 3.67
C ILE A 54 -1.66 8.14 3.63
N TRP A 55 -0.98 8.19 2.47
CA TRP A 55 0.26 8.91 2.32
C TRP A 55 0.08 10.43 2.42
N ASP A 56 -0.98 11.00 1.84
CA ASP A 56 -1.35 12.40 2.04
C ASP A 56 -1.62 12.72 3.51
N ALA A 57 -2.43 11.91 4.19
CA ALA A 57 -2.72 12.09 5.61
C ALA A 57 -1.46 12.02 6.48
N LEU A 58 -0.58 11.06 6.20
CA LEU A 58 0.70 10.91 6.89
C LEU A 58 1.63 12.10 6.62
N GLN A 59 1.73 12.56 5.37
CA GLN A 59 2.52 13.74 5.02
C GLN A 59 2.04 14.98 5.78
N ARG A 60 0.73 15.22 5.85
CA ARG A 60 0.16 16.34 6.64
C ARG A 60 0.50 16.21 8.13
N ALA A 61 0.44 15.00 8.69
CA ALA A 61 0.79 14.77 10.09
C ALA A 61 2.28 15.05 10.36
N VAL A 62 3.16 14.62 9.45
CA VAL A 62 4.60 14.90 9.51
C VAL A 62 4.87 16.39 9.43
N GLN A 63 4.25 17.11 8.49
CA GLN A 63 4.39 18.56 8.33
C GLN A 63 3.92 19.33 9.58
N LYS A 64 2.86 18.88 10.25
CA LYS A 64 2.41 19.48 11.52
C LYS A 64 3.41 19.27 12.67
N ARG A 65 4.07 18.10 12.71
CA ARG A 65 5.05 17.76 13.75
C ARG A 65 6.40 18.44 13.54
N SER A 66 6.79 18.59 12.28
CA SER A 66 8.03 19.23 11.85
C SER A 66 7.67 20.26 10.79
N PRO A 67 7.18 21.46 11.18
CA PRO A 67 6.91 22.51 10.22
C PRO A 67 8.19 22.76 9.42
N PRO A 68 8.11 22.97 8.10
CA PRO A 68 9.27 23.35 7.32
C PRO A 68 9.92 24.56 8.00
N SER A 69 11.25 24.52 8.18
CA SER A 69 11.96 25.71 8.64
C SER A 69 11.61 26.81 7.66
N LEU A 70 10.91 27.84 8.12
CA LEU A 70 10.67 29.04 7.33
C LEU A 70 12.05 29.63 7.02
N THR A 71 12.61 29.30 5.85
CA THR A 71 13.74 30.05 5.32
C THR A 71 13.23 31.46 5.04
N PRO A 72 13.86 32.53 5.56
CA PRO A 72 13.36 33.91 5.46
C PRO A 72 13.26 34.52 4.05
N THR A 73 13.36 33.73 2.98
CA THR A 73 13.45 34.20 1.60
C THR A 73 12.12 34.67 0.98
N ASP A 74 11.04 34.75 1.76
CA ASP A 74 9.71 35.20 1.31
C ASP A 74 9.24 36.49 2.03
N LEU A 75 10.20 37.38 2.40
CA LEU A 75 9.93 38.77 2.78
C LEU A 75 10.40 39.74 1.70
#